data_AF-A0A0H5PF77-F1
#
_entry.id   AF-A0A0H5PF77-F1
#
_cell.length_a   1.000
_cell.length_b   1.000
_cell.length_c   1.000
_cell.angle_alpha   90.00
_cell.angle_beta   90.00
_cell.angle_gamma   90.00
#
_symmetry.space_group_name_H-M   'P 1'
#
loop_
_entity.id
_entity.type
_entity.pdbx_description
1 polymer ?
#
loop_
_entity_poly.entity_id
_entity_poly.type
_entity_poly.pdbx_seq_one_letter_code
_entity_poly.pdbx_strand_id
1 'polypeptide(L)'
;MALREFFVRHRIAPAVVAPAVLGLAAVVAASWALTSPSSTVDTELKASVTECHDMVSISVAGRNDTPREGSTLMLVDANGNPLPAALSGDHNSEWLNPVVNAPADDVDPGSYAAVYIAYPANMATYEDAVNAGVANTQQVMREIAQACPDTRFAIVGYSEGADVVRRVAMGIGHDEAGADGTYAVVDPTQVVGVVILADAGRSAGDGPFPGAEDPFANPDGFDQQYQNGNTPVPGQGALPGTSGDFGALNGKIASFCSDGDLTCAAPQNISLLQLVVNVGRQLDVDRLEREGLTPATGGDVAAVLGQIAMAAFADIAAQPNWMASDETFLEVLLRVSDPEYKPGETPREPARADAIAAEEMSPLAYLPQKLFNEVIGLLVTNQNTIPVILSDPYNLTLGPNHSGHHFDYWDDADPSAGKPLTSAEYAAAWLTHLAKQAQAGVPLNTTTKPAPAELAAAYEEVEATVAATTTGAPSTAAPSTTAPSTTVPTTAAPTTTVAPTTTGAAPTTTGNSTAPTTNAPATTADPKTAAPTTTAAPVPTTDAAATQPSVPVAPTTTTPAPSGR
;
A
#
# COMPACT_ATOMS: atom_id res chain seq x y z
N MET A 1 88.17 26.13 -34.93
CA MET A 1 87.03 25.74 -34.07
C MET A 1 86.09 24.98 -34.99
N ALA A 2 85.94 23.66 -34.88
CA ALA A 2 85.32 22.89 -33.79
C ALA A 2 83.78 22.91 -33.87
N LEU A 3 83.17 21.72 -33.77
CA LEU A 3 81.73 21.43 -33.83
C LEU A 3 80.97 21.74 -35.15
N ARG A 4 81.22 20.92 -36.18
CA ARG A 4 80.21 20.16 -36.97
C ARG A 4 80.95 19.24 -37.95
N GLU A 5 80.25 18.23 -38.51
CA GLU A 5 80.78 17.27 -39.51
C GLU A 5 81.76 16.16 -39.03
N PHE A 6 81.54 15.56 -37.85
CA PHE A 6 82.07 14.22 -37.55
C PHE A 6 81.02 13.25 -36.98
N PHE A 7 79.78 13.36 -37.50
CA PHE A 7 78.70 12.38 -37.29
C PHE A 7 78.34 11.68 -38.61
N VAL A 8 79.31 10.99 -39.20
CA VAL A 8 79.06 10.05 -40.31
C VAL A 8 79.91 8.79 -40.08
N ARG A 9 79.23 7.64 -40.15
CA ARG A 9 79.74 6.25 -40.16
C ARG A 9 80.22 5.62 -38.84
N HIS A 10 79.52 4.54 -38.52
CA HIS A 10 79.91 3.36 -37.73
C HIS A 10 79.91 3.47 -36.20
N ARG A 11 78.81 2.97 -35.62
CA ARG A 11 78.86 1.84 -34.67
C ARG A 11 77.57 1.02 -34.74
N ILE A 12 77.69 -0.19 -35.28
CA ILE A 12 76.68 -1.26 -35.21
C ILE A 12 77.05 -2.11 -33.97
N ALA A 13 76.06 -2.55 -33.19
CA ALA A 13 76.24 -3.42 -32.02
C ALA A 13 76.55 -4.89 -32.43
N PRO A 14 76.95 -5.81 -31.51
CA PRO A 14 76.04 -6.41 -30.50
C PRO A 14 76.71 -6.57 -29.10
N ALA A 15 76.04 -6.81 -27.97
CA ALA A 15 74.72 -7.40 -27.66
C ALA A 15 74.65 -8.96 -27.63
N VAL A 16 75.36 -9.62 -26.70
CA VAL A 16 75.15 -11.06 -26.36
C VAL A 16 75.33 -11.38 -24.86
N VAL A 17 74.72 -10.62 -23.93
CA VAL A 17 74.44 -11.08 -22.55
C VAL A 17 73.15 -10.43 -22.03
N ALA A 18 71.99 -10.93 -22.47
CA ALA A 18 70.67 -10.44 -22.03
C ALA A 18 69.49 -11.46 -22.09
N PRO A 19 69.38 -12.38 -23.08
CA PRO A 19 68.14 -13.14 -23.23
C PRO A 19 67.98 -14.32 -22.25
N ALA A 20 69.08 -14.84 -21.69
CA ALA A 20 69.04 -16.05 -20.85
C ALA A 20 68.36 -15.84 -19.49
N VAL A 21 68.50 -14.65 -18.87
CA VAL A 21 67.93 -14.37 -17.53
C VAL A 21 66.44 -14.02 -17.62
N LEU A 22 66.01 -13.31 -18.67
CA LEU A 22 64.60 -12.99 -18.88
C LEU A 22 63.76 -14.24 -19.22
N GLY A 23 64.33 -15.20 -19.96
CA GLY A 23 63.64 -16.45 -20.28
C GLY A 23 63.27 -17.28 -19.05
N LEU A 24 64.16 -17.38 -18.05
CA LEU A 24 63.89 -18.14 -16.83
C LEU A 24 62.87 -17.46 -15.92
N ALA A 25 62.93 -16.12 -15.80
CA ALA A 25 61.95 -15.36 -15.03
C ALA A 25 60.52 -15.50 -15.62
N ALA A 26 60.40 -15.46 -16.95
CA ALA A 26 59.11 -15.64 -17.63
C ALA A 26 58.51 -17.04 -17.42
N VAL A 27 59.34 -18.10 -17.45
CA VAL A 27 58.85 -19.48 -17.24
C VAL A 27 58.42 -19.72 -15.79
N VAL A 28 59.14 -19.19 -14.80
CA VAL A 28 58.75 -19.28 -13.38
C VAL A 28 57.48 -18.48 -13.08
N ALA A 29 57.34 -17.27 -13.66
CA ALA A 29 56.10 -16.49 -13.55
C ALA A 29 54.90 -17.18 -14.22
N ALA A 30 55.08 -17.74 -15.43
CA ALA A 30 54.03 -18.45 -16.15
C ALA A 30 53.57 -19.72 -15.42
N SER A 31 54.50 -20.47 -14.79
CA SER A 31 54.16 -21.67 -14.03
C SER A 31 53.43 -21.34 -12.72
N TRP A 32 53.81 -20.29 -11.99
CA TRP A 32 53.02 -19.81 -10.85
C TRP A 32 51.63 -19.31 -11.26
N ALA A 33 51.50 -18.66 -12.42
CA ALA A 33 50.20 -18.21 -12.95
C ALA A 33 49.29 -19.36 -13.42
N LEU A 34 49.83 -20.54 -13.73
CA LEU A 34 49.09 -21.71 -14.19
C LEU A 34 48.73 -22.71 -13.07
N THR A 35 49.34 -22.60 -11.88
CA THR A 35 49.02 -23.46 -10.72
C THR A 35 48.49 -22.70 -9.51
N SER A 36 48.39 -21.38 -9.57
CA SER A 36 47.57 -20.64 -8.62
C SER A 36 46.10 -20.85 -9.00
N PRO A 37 45.23 -21.38 -8.13
CA PRO A 37 43.80 -21.21 -8.34
C PRO A 37 43.53 -19.71 -8.42
N SER A 38 42.74 -19.28 -9.39
CA SER A 38 42.26 -17.91 -9.47
C SER A 38 41.18 -17.68 -8.42
N SER A 39 41.58 -17.71 -7.14
CA SER A 39 40.86 -17.01 -6.08
C SER A 39 41.08 -15.52 -6.31
N THR A 40 40.32 -14.97 -7.27
CA THR A 40 39.84 -13.60 -7.15
C THR A 40 39.23 -13.49 -5.77
N VAL A 41 39.82 -12.66 -4.92
CA VAL A 41 39.42 -12.59 -3.52
C VAL A 41 38.03 -11.97 -3.48
N ASP A 42 37.04 -12.79 -3.12
CA ASP A 42 35.67 -12.38 -2.80
C ASP A 42 35.65 -11.54 -1.51
N THR A 43 36.17 -10.30 -1.60
CA THR A 43 36.08 -9.27 -0.54
C THR A 43 35.47 -7.98 -1.06
N GLU A 44 34.51 -8.11 -1.96
CA GLU A 44 33.31 -7.27 -1.89
C GLU A 44 32.39 -7.99 -0.90
N LEU A 45 32.13 -7.39 0.26
CA LEU A 45 31.21 -7.98 1.25
C LEU A 45 29.81 -7.97 0.64
N LYS A 46 29.41 -9.09 0.05
CA LYS A 46 28.02 -9.30 -0.35
C LYS A 46 27.21 -9.55 0.91
N ALA A 47 26.29 -8.65 1.20
CA ALA A 47 25.34 -8.84 2.28
C ALA A 47 24.58 -10.16 2.10
N SER A 48 24.56 -10.97 3.16
CA SER A 48 24.11 -12.36 3.14
C SER A 48 23.10 -12.57 4.27
N VAL A 49 22.08 -13.39 4.03
CA VAL A 49 21.11 -13.79 5.06
C VAL A 49 21.75 -14.57 6.22
N THR A 50 23.02 -14.97 6.10
CA THR A 50 23.81 -15.61 7.16
C THR A 50 24.38 -14.62 8.18
N GLU A 51 24.29 -13.32 7.95
CA GLU A 51 24.62 -12.29 8.94
C GLU A 51 23.40 -12.08 9.85
N CYS A 52 23.37 -12.80 10.97
CA CYS A 52 22.21 -12.80 11.86
C CYS A 52 22.08 -11.52 12.67
N HIS A 53 20.85 -11.02 12.75
CA HIS A 53 20.42 -9.87 13.54
C HIS A 53 19.33 -10.29 14.52
N ASP A 54 19.21 -9.63 15.67
CA ASP A 54 18.13 -9.90 16.63
C ASP A 54 16.77 -9.52 16.04
N MET A 55 16.72 -8.44 15.22
CA MET A 55 15.55 -8.07 14.43
C MET A 55 15.92 -7.59 13.02
N VAL A 56 15.13 -7.96 12.02
CA VAL A 56 15.20 -7.43 10.65
C VAL A 56 13.87 -6.76 10.28
N SER A 57 13.91 -5.54 9.78
CA SER A 57 12.74 -4.92 9.14
C SER A 57 12.72 -5.20 7.64
N ILE A 58 11.69 -5.91 7.20
CA ILE A 58 11.40 -6.18 5.79
C ILE A 58 10.59 -5.03 5.21
N SER A 59 11.16 -4.32 4.26
CA SER A 59 10.69 -3.03 3.76
C SER A 59 10.20 -3.18 2.32
N VAL A 60 8.92 -2.94 2.08
CA VAL A 60 8.31 -3.00 0.75
C VAL A 60 7.83 -1.61 0.35
N ALA A 61 8.65 -0.94 -0.44
CA ALA A 61 8.38 0.42 -0.90
C ALA A 61 7.32 0.45 -2.02
N GLY A 62 6.83 1.66 -2.32
CA GLY A 62 5.84 1.90 -3.35
C GLY A 62 6.40 1.86 -4.78
N ARG A 63 5.53 2.22 -5.73
CA ARG A 63 5.84 2.30 -7.16
C ARG A 63 7.15 3.07 -7.43
N ASN A 64 8.02 2.50 -8.26
CA ASN A 64 9.35 2.99 -8.61
C ASN A 64 10.41 3.10 -7.48
N ASP A 65 10.12 2.77 -6.22
CA ASP A 65 11.00 3.00 -5.07
C ASP A 65 11.72 1.72 -4.55
N THR A 66 11.94 0.74 -5.43
CA THR A 66 12.48 -0.58 -5.09
C THR A 66 13.92 -0.82 -5.60
N PRO A 67 14.69 -1.72 -4.96
CA PRO A 67 15.98 -2.19 -5.46
C PRO A 67 15.86 -2.79 -6.86
N ARG A 68 16.88 -2.58 -7.70
CA ARG A 68 16.89 -3.06 -9.09
C ARG A 68 18.15 -3.84 -9.40
N GLU A 69 17.97 -5.07 -9.90
CA GLU A 69 19.06 -5.95 -10.31
C GLU A 69 19.98 -5.23 -11.33
N GLY A 70 21.30 -5.34 -11.13
CA GLY A 70 22.31 -4.70 -11.97
C GLY A 70 22.59 -3.23 -11.65
N SER A 71 21.79 -2.56 -10.81
CA SER A 71 22.09 -1.23 -10.26
C SER A 71 22.19 -1.17 -8.74
N THR A 72 21.55 -2.11 -8.03
CA THR A 72 21.63 -2.27 -6.58
C THR A 72 22.42 -3.54 -6.25
N LEU A 73 23.21 -3.53 -5.17
CA LEU A 73 23.83 -4.74 -4.63
C LEU A 73 22.73 -5.57 -3.94
N MET A 74 22.45 -6.74 -4.52
CA MET A 74 21.41 -7.64 -4.03
C MET A 74 21.96 -8.54 -2.92
N LEU A 75 21.11 -8.85 -1.93
CA LEU A 75 21.35 -9.89 -0.93
C LEU A 75 21.62 -11.24 -1.58
N VAL A 76 22.32 -12.12 -0.87
CA VAL A 76 22.47 -13.53 -1.24
C VAL A 76 21.93 -14.49 -0.19
N ASP A 77 21.49 -15.66 -0.64
CA ASP A 77 21.13 -16.80 0.21
C ASP A 77 22.39 -17.45 0.83
N ALA A 78 22.20 -18.45 1.69
CA ALA A 78 23.29 -19.19 2.33
C ALA A 78 24.21 -19.97 1.34
N ASN A 79 23.83 -20.08 0.07
CA ASN A 79 24.61 -20.71 -1.00
C ASN A 79 25.30 -19.69 -1.93
N GLY A 80 25.06 -18.38 -1.74
CA GLY A 80 25.56 -17.31 -2.61
C GLY A 80 24.69 -17.01 -3.84
N ASN A 81 23.47 -17.55 -3.94
CA ASN A 81 22.51 -17.20 -4.98
C ASN A 81 21.88 -15.83 -4.67
N PRO A 82 21.60 -14.98 -5.68
CA PRO A 82 20.94 -13.69 -5.45
C PRO A 82 19.51 -13.87 -4.94
N LEU A 83 19.13 -13.05 -3.96
CA LEU A 83 17.76 -12.91 -3.46
C LEU A 83 17.14 -11.62 -3.99
N PRO A 84 15.80 -11.54 -4.09
CA PRO A 84 15.09 -10.34 -4.54
C PRO A 84 14.98 -9.29 -3.43
N ALA A 85 16.13 -8.89 -2.85
CA ALA A 85 16.21 -7.86 -1.83
C ALA A 85 17.61 -7.22 -1.73
N ALA A 86 17.73 -6.10 -1.03
CA ALA A 86 18.98 -5.39 -0.76
C ALA A 86 19.00 -4.81 0.67
N LEU A 87 20.17 -4.52 1.25
CA LEU A 87 20.24 -3.77 2.52
C LEU A 87 19.91 -2.28 2.31
N SER A 88 19.50 -1.59 3.38
CA SER A 88 19.35 -0.13 3.39
C SER A 88 20.65 0.67 3.20
N GLY A 89 21.82 0.00 3.24
CA GLY A 89 23.10 0.57 2.80
C GLY A 89 23.28 0.62 1.27
N ASP A 90 22.56 -0.26 0.54
CA ASP A 90 22.68 -0.44 -0.91
C ASP A 90 21.49 0.15 -1.69
N HIS A 91 20.31 0.21 -1.05
CA HIS A 91 19.12 0.88 -1.57
C HIS A 91 18.71 2.08 -0.72
N ASN A 92 18.21 3.14 -1.36
CA ASN A 92 17.70 4.32 -0.67
C ASN A 92 16.27 4.60 -1.12
N SER A 93 15.34 4.55 -0.17
CA SER A 93 13.94 4.93 -0.34
C SER A 93 13.70 6.27 0.37
N GLU A 94 13.12 7.25 -0.34
CA GLU A 94 12.74 8.55 0.24
C GLU A 94 11.75 8.38 1.40
N TRP A 95 10.82 7.43 1.24
CA TRP A 95 9.66 7.22 2.10
C TRP A 95 9.94 6.32 3.29
N LEU A 96 10.54 5.15 3.04
CA LEU A 96 10.71 4.14 4.09
C LEU A 96 11.99 4.33 4.90
N ASN A 97 13.06 4.95 4.38
CA ASN A 97 14.31 5.11 5.16
C ASN A 97 14.12 5.83 6.51
N PRO A 98 13.34 6.93 6.62
CA PRO A 98 13.04 7.57 7.91
C PRO A 98 12.36 6.64 8.93
N VAL A 99 11.63 5.63 8.45
CA VAL A 99 10.90 4.67 9.28
C VAL A 99 11.78 3.48 9.65
N VAL A 100 12.37 2.83 8.64
CA VAL A 100 13.04 1.53 8.80
C VAL A 100 14.51 1.63 9.21
N ASN A 101 15.18 2.77 9.06
CA ASN A 101 16.55 2.92 9.58
C ASN A 101 16.60 3.45 11.01
N ALA A 102 15.52 4.05 11.52
CA ALA A 102 15.46 4.62 12.87
C ALA A 102 15.92 3.67 14.01
N PRO A 103 15.67 2.34 13.97
CA PRO A 103 16.15 1.46 15.03
C PRO A 103 17.68 1.32 15.08
N ALA A 104 18.38 1.50 13.96
CA ALA A 104 19.82 1.23 13.85
C ALA A 104 20.70 2.16 14.69
N ASP A 105 20.24 3.40 14.93
CA ASP A 105 20.94 4.39 15.78
C ASP A 105 20.78 4.12 17.29
N ASP A 106 19.92 3.17 17.66
CA ASP A 106 19.33 3.03 18.99
C ASP A 106 19.51 1.62 19.61
N VAL A 107 20.20 0.72 18.89
CA VAL A 107 20.57 -0.64 19.31
C VAL A 107 22.08 -0.90 19.14
N ASP A 108 22.57 -2.04 19.66
CA ASP A 108 23.97 -2.42 19.46
C ASP A 108 24.29 -2.71 17.97
N PRO A 109 25.49 -2.34 17.45
CA PRO A 109 25.86 -2.63 16.07
C PRO A 109 25.77 -4.10 15.72
N GLY A 110 24.99 -4.43 14.67
CA GLY A 110 24.71 -5.80 14.26
C GLY A 110 23.48 -6.43 14.92
N SER A 111 22.84 -5.78 15.89
CA SER A 111 21.56 -6.24 16.46
C SER A 111 20.38 -6.06 15.50
N TYR A 112 20.48 -5.11 14.57
CA TYR A 112 19.40 -4.75 13.65
C TYR A 112 19.87 -4.55 12.21
N ALA A 113 19.00 -4.87 11.24
CA ALA A 113 19.12 -4.47 9.85
C ALA A 113 17.76 -4.12 9.21
N ALA A 114 17.79 -3.30 8.17
CA ALA A 114 16.66 -3.05 7.29
C ALA A 114 16.96 -3.61 5.89
N VAL A 115 15.99 -4.37 5.37
CA VAL A 115 16.07 -5.08 4.09
C VAL A 115 14.95 -4.58 3.18
N TYR A 116 15.28 -4.16 1.97
CA TYR A 116 14.33 -3.71 0.95
C TYR A 116 14.02 -4.82 -0.04
N ILE A 117 12.73 -5.10 -0.28
CA ILE A 117 12.29 -6.10 -1.25
C ILE A 117 12.30 -5.52 -2.67
N ALA A 118 12.98 -6.22 -3.58
CA ALA A 118 12.91 -5.97 -5.02
C ALA A 118 11.69 -6.66 -5.61
N TYR A 119 10.80 -5.89 -6.24
CA TYR A 119 9.67 -6.39 -6.99
C TYR A 119 9.29 -5.38 -8.09
N PRO A 120 8.40 -5.73 -9.03
CA PRO A 120 8.14 -4.90 -10.21
C PRO A 120 7.66 -3.46 -9.91
N ALA A 121 7.00 -3.22 -8.76
CA ALA A 121 6.65 -1.89 -8.24
C ALA A 121 6.06 -0.94 -9.31
N ASN A 122 4.99 -1.37 -9.98
CA ASN A 122 4.38 -0.66 -11.09
C ASN A 122 2.90 -0.99 -11.30
N MET A 123 2.21 -0.04 -11.93
CA MET A 123 0.81 -0.14 -12.33
C MET A 123 0.66 -0.52 -13.82
N ALA A 124 1.71 -1.10 -14.44
CA ALA A 124 1.59 -1.68 -15.79
C ALA A 124 0.88 -3.04 -15.75
N THR A 125 1.13 -3.81 -14.68
CA THR A 125 0.51 -5.09 -14.36
C THR A 125 0.35 -5.20 -12.84
N TYR A 126 -0.61 -4.46 -12.26
CA TYR A 126 -0.70 -4.25 -10.80
C TYR A 126 -0.73 -5.57 -9.99
N GLU A 127 -1.63 -6.50 -10.32
CA GLU A 127 -1.71 -7.76 -9.58
C GLU A 127 -0.46 -8.63 -9.76
N ASP A 128 0.17 -8.65 -10.93
CA ASP A 128 1.43 -9.40 -11.14
C ASP A 128 2.57 -8.77 -10.33
N ALA A 129 2.61 -7.44 -10.23
CA ALA A 129 3.57 -6.72 -9.41
C ALA A 129 3.38 -7.02 -7.92
N VAL A 130 2.16 -6.87 -7.40
CA VAL A 130 1.83 -7.17 -6.00
C VAL A 130 2.08 -8.65 -5.67
N ASN A 131 1.64 -9.59 -6.52
CA ASN A 131 1.87 -11.03 -6.30
C ASN A 131 3.37 -11.38 -6.31
N ALA A 132 4.17 -10.77 -7.19
CA ALA A 132 5.62 -10.92 -7.16
C ALA A 132 6.23 -10.32 -5.89
N GLY A 133 5.74 -9.16 -5.43
CA GLY A 133 6.13 -8.55 -4.15
C GLY A 133 5.85 -9.47 -2.96
N VAL A 134 4.67 -10.07 -2.89
CA VAL A 134 4.29 -11.04 -1.84
C VAL A 134 5.23 -12.25 -1.87
N ALA A 135 5.42 -12.87 -3.04
CA ALA A 135 6.27 -14.03 -3.20
C ALA A 135 7.74 -13.76 -2.82
N ASN A 136 8.28 -12.61 -3.25
CA ASN A 136 9.65 -12.19 -2.96
C ASN A 136 9.85 -11.88 -1.47
N THR A 137 8.89 -11.19 -0.84
CA THR A 137 8.90 -10.92 0.61
C THR A 137 8.92 -12.22 1.41
N GLN A 138 8.01 -13.15 1.08
CA GLN A 138 7.94 -14.47 1.74
C GLN A 138 9.20 -15.31 1.50
N GLN A 139 9.82 -15.23 0.32
CA GLN A 139 11.10 -15.91 0.04
C GLN A 139 12.20 -15.35 0.95
N VAL A 140 12.39 -14.03 0.96
CA VAL A 140 13.46 -13.39 1.74
C VAL A 140 13.29 -13.66 3.24
N MET A 141 12.07 -13.61 3.76
CA MET A 141 11.77 -13.98 5.15
C MET A 141 12.11 -15.44 5.47
N ARG A 142 11.73 -16.40 4.59
CA ARG A 142 12.11 -17.82 4.75
C ARG A 142 13.61 -18.02 4.81
N GLU A 143 14.36 -17.41 3.88
CA GLU A 143 15.81 -17.60 3.77
C GLU A 143 16.53 -17.02 5.00
N ILE A 144 16.10 -15.85 5.49
CA ILE A 144 16.60 -15.27 6.75
C ILE A 144 16.25 -16.18 7.94
N ALA A 145 15.00 -16.62 8.09
CA ALA A 145 14.60 -17.46 9.22
C ALA A 145 15.27 -18.85 9.22
N GLN A 146 15.59 -19.41 8.04
CA GLN A 146 16.33 -20.66 7.93
C GLN A 146 17.82 -20.50 8.27
N ALA A 147 18.43 -19.37 7.90
CA ALA A 147 19.82 -19.07 8.24
C ALA A 147 20.00 -18.63 9.71
N CYS A 148 19.02 -17.89 10.23
CA CYS A 148 19.04 -17.23 11.54
C CYS A 148 17.70 -17.45 12.28
N PRO A 149 17.47 -18.63 12.90
CA PRO A 149 16.17 -18.99 13.49
C PRO A 149 15.70 -18.12 14.65
N ASP A 150 16.61 -17.43 15.35
CA ASP A 150 16.29 -16.53 16.46
C ASP A 150 15.92 -15.10 16.01
N THR A 151 16.11 -14.77 14.72
CA THR A 151 15.81 -13.45 14.16
C THR A 151 14.30 -13.18 14.18
N ARG A 152 13.95 -11.96 14.61
CA ARG A 152 12.58 -11.44 14.60
C ARG A 152 12.35 -10.55 13.39
N PHE A 153 11.11 -10.43 12.96
CA PHE A 153 10.74 -9.64 11.80
C PHE A 153 9.81 -8.49 12.18
N ALA A 154 10.11 -7.31 11.69
CA ALA A 154 9.09 -6.31 11.42
C ALA A 154 8.83 -6.26 9.91
N ILE A 155 7.61 -5.92 9.48
CA ILE A 155 7.27 -5.80 8.06
C ILE A 155 6.66 -4.43 7.81
N VAL A 156 7.19 -3.66 6.86
CA VAL A 156 6.87 -2.25 6.65
C VAL A 156 6.54 -2.00 5.19
N GLY A 157 5.31 -1.58 4.90
CA GLY A 157 4.81 -1.34 3.55
C GLY A 157 4.31 0.08 3.34
N TYR A 158 4.51 0.63 2.14
CA TYR A 158 3.93 1.91 1.72
C TYR A 158 3.37 1.82 0.29
N SER A 159 2.20 2.44 0.05
CA SER A 159 1.60 2.56 -1.28
C SER A 159 1.30 1.18 -1.92
N GLU A 160 1.76 0.90 -3.13
CA GLU A 160 1.69 -0.46 -3.73
C GLU A 160 2.32 -1.53 -2.81
N GLY A 161 3.39 -1.19 -2.10
CA GLY A 161 4.03 -2.06 -1.11
C GLY A 161 3.21 -2.26 0.18
N ALA A 162 2.24 -1.40 0.47
CA ALA A 162 1.31 -1.59 1.58
C ALA A 162 0.31 -2.73 1.31
N ASP A 163 -0.18 -2.89 0.07
CA ASP A 163 -0.99 -4.06 -0.31
C ASP A 163 -0.15 -5.35 -0.24
N VAL A 164 1.09 -5.33 -0.73
CA VAL A 164 2.03 -6.45 -0.57
C VAL A 164 2.18 -6.83 0.91
N VAL A 165 2.48 -5.88 1.79
CA VAL A 165 2.70 -6.15 3.22
C VAL A 165 1.41 -6.59 3.91
N ARG A 166 0.25 -6.04 3.53
CA ARG A 166 -1.05 -6.51 4.01
C ARG A 166 -1.28 -7.97 3.66
N ARG A 167 -1.14 -8.35 2.39
CA ARG A 167 -1.32 -9.74 1.92
C ARG A 167 -0.31 -10.70 2.57
N VAL A 168 0.94 -10.26 2.78
CA VAL A 168 1.96 -11.05 3.52
C VAL A 168 1.58 -11.23 4.99
N ALA A 169 1.18 -10.16 5.69
CA ALA A 169 0.83 -10.18 7.11
C ALA A 169 -0.44 -11.01 7.36
N MET A 170 -1.48 -10.84 6.54
CA MET A 170 -2.68 -11.68 6.60
C MET A 170 -2.35 -13.15 6.30
N GLY A 171 -1.47 -13.41 5.33
CA GLY A 171 -1.02 -14.76 4.98
C GLY A 171 -0.26 -15.45 6.12
N ILE A 172 0.70 -14.76 6.76
CA ILE A 172 1.43 -15.28 7.92
C ILE A 172 0.51 -15.44 9.12
N GLY A 173 -0.32 -14.45 9.43
CA GLY A 173 -1.20 -14.46 10.60
C GLY A 173 -2.26 -15.57 10.59
N HIS A 174 -2.63 -16.08 9.42
CA HIS A 174 -3.54 -17.21 9.26
C HIS A 174 -2.83 -18.53 8.90
N ASP A 175 -1.50 -18.55 8.84
CA ASP A 175 -0.75 -19.78 8.55
C ASP A 175 -0.81 -20.73 9.75
N GLU A 176 -1.11 -22.00 9.49
CA GLU A 176 -1.09 -23.05 10.51
C GLU A 176 0.20 -23.86 10.40
N ALA A 177 0.83 -24.16 11.54
CA ALA A 177 1.99 -25.05 11.56
C ALA A 177 1.65 -26.42 10.94
N GLY A 178 2.47 -26.86 10.00
CA GLY A 178 2.40 -28.18 9.40
C GLY A 178 2.59 -29.31 10.42
N ALA A 179 2.37 -30.55 9.98
CA ALA A 179 2.43 -31.73 10.85
C ALA A 179 3.82 -32.00 11.49
N ASP A 180 4.87 -31.34 10.99
CA ASP A 180 6.23 -31.34 11.54
C ASP A 180 6.55 -30.12 12.43
N GLY A 181 5.60 -29.21 12.61
CA GLY A 181 5.74 -27.97 13.38
C GLY A 181 6.34 -26.80 12.57
N THR A 182 6.49 -26.92 11.25
CA THR A 182 7.02 -25.84 10.39
C THR A 182 5.91 -24.99 9.77
N TYR A 183 6.18 -23.70 9.55
CA TYR A 183 5.29 -22.78 8.86
C TYR A 183 5.73 -22.57 7.40
N ALA A 184 4.82 -22.14 6.53
CA ALA A 184 5.08 -21.95 5.11
C ALA A 184 5.96 -20.72 4.79
N VAL A 185 6.07 -19.78 5.74
CA VAL A 185 6.92 -18.59 5.64
C VAL A 185 7.82 -18.44 6.87
N VAL A 186 7.25 -18.10 8.02
CA VAL A 186 7.91 -17.95 9.33
C VAL A 186 6.88 -18.28 10.42
N ASP A 187 7.31 -18.57 11.65
CA ASP A 187 6.37 -18.66 12.77
C ASP A 187 5.75 -17.27 13.00
N PRO A 188 4.41 -17.12 13.09
CA PRO A 188 3.76 -15.83 13.28
C PRO A 188 4.24 -15.10 14.55
N THR A 189 4.73 -15.82 15.56
CA THR A 189 5.31 -15.21 16.76
C THR A 189 6.63 -14.49 16.48
N GLN A 190 7.38 -14.87 15.44
CA GLN A 190 8.61 -14.17 15.02
C GLN A 190 8.31 -12.80 14.38
N VAL A 191 7.09 -12.57 13.88
CA VAL A 191 6.67 -11.26 13.37
C VAL A 191 6.20 -10.41 14.55
N VAL A 192 7.04 -9.44 14.95
CA VAL A 192 6.82 -8.64 16.16
C VAL A 192 6.06 -7.32 15.91
N GLY A 193 6.00 -6.86 14.66
CA GLY A 193 5.22 -5.70 14.27
C GLY A 193 5.07 -5.56 12.75
N VAL A 194 3.92 -5.04 12.31
CA VAL A 194 3.62 -4.74 10.91
C VAL A 194 3.19 -3.29 10.80
N VAL A 195 3.83 -2.53 9.92
CA VAL A 195 3.48 -1.13 9.61
C VAL A 195 2.98 -1.07 8.16
N ILE A 196 1.82 -0.45 7.96
CA ILE A 196 1.17 -0.32 6.66
C ILE A 196 0.80 1.15 6.48
N LEU A 197 1.46 1.85 5.55
CA LEU A 197 1.22 3.26 5.21
C LEU A 197 0.41 3.31 3.90
N ALA A 198 -0.77 3.95 3.91
CA ALA A 198 -1.75 3.90 2.82
C ALA A 198 -2.33 2.50 2.57
N ASP A 199 -2.85 1.87 3.63
CA ASP A 199 -3.49 0.54 3.57
C ASP A 199 -4.73 0.53 2.65
N ALA A 200 -4.54 0.00 1.44
CA ALA A 200 -5.59 -0.12 0.43
C ALA A 200 -6.68 -1.16 0.75
N GLY A 201 -6.47 -2.02 1.75
CA GLY A 201 -7.43 -3.04 2.20
C GLY A 201 -8.11 -2.73 3.53
N ARG A 202 -7.88 -1.56 4.15
CA ARG A 202 -8.52 -1.18 5.42
C ARG A 202 -10.05 -1.18 5.31
N SER A 203 -10.75 -1.69 6.31
CA SER A 203 -12.22 -1.70 6.36
C SER A 203 -12.80 -0.34 6.78
N ALA A 204 -14.08 -0.17 6.48
CA ALA A 204 -14.89 0.94 6.92
C ALA A 204 -14.92 1.07 8.46
N GLY A 205 -14.32 2.14 9.00
CA GLY A 205 -14.36 2.44 10.44
C GLY A 205 -13.27 1.77 11.29
N ASP A 206 -12.34 1.03 10.68
CA ASP A 206 -11.18 0.49 11.39
C ASP A 206 -10.34 1.61 12.04
N GLY A 207 -9.85 1.34 13.25
CA GLY A 207 -8.81 2.15 13.88
C GLY A 207 -7.41 1.81 13.36
N PRO A 208 -6.41 2.67 13.60
CA PRO A 208 -5.03 2.46 13.14
C PRO A 208 -4.34 1.21 13.67
N PHE A 209 -4.85 0.55 14.71
CA PHE A 209 -4.24 -0.67 15.29
C PHE A 209 -5.19 -1.88 15.25
N PRO A 210 -5.41 -2.50 14.07
CA PRO A 210 -6.28 -3.67 13.93
C PRO A 210 -5.97 -4.78 14.94
N GLY A 211 -6.99 -5.17 15.71
CA GLY A 211 -6.93 -6.27 16.67
C GLY A 211 -6.20 -5.98 17.98
N ALA A 212 -5.74 -4.76 18.24
CA ALA A 212 -5.16 -4.36 19.53
C ALA A 212 -6.23 -4.21 20.64
N GLU A 213 -5.81 -4.21 21.91
CA GLU A 213 -6.69 -3.99 23.07
C GLU A 213 -7.43 -2.64 22.99
N ASP A 214 -6.77 -1.60 22.47
CA ASP A 214 -7.38 -0.33 22.05
C ASP A 214 -6.94 -0.01 20.61
N PRO A 215 -7.78 -0.27 19.59
CA PRO A 215 -7.42 -0.13 18.18
C PRO A 215 -7.23 1.33 17.72
N PHE A 216 -7.43 2.32 18.61
CA PHE A 216 -7.23 3.74 18.33
C PHE A 216 -6.04 4.35 19.10
N ALA A 217 -5.56 3.69 20.15
CA ALA A 217 -4.48 4.22 20.98
C ALA A 217 -3.08 3.81 20.50
N ASN A 218 -2.79 2.50 20.44
CA ASN A 218 -1.46 1.95 20.15
C ASN A 218 -1.50 0.45 19.86
N PRO A 219 -0.45 -0.13 19.24
CA PRO A 219 -0.24 -1.58 19.20
C PRO A 219 -0.06 -2.18 20.61
N ASP A 220 -0.32 -3.48 20.76
CA ASP A 220 -0.22 -4.16 22.05
C ASP A 220 1.23 -4.20 22.55
N GLY A 221 1.42 -3.79 23.81
CA GLY A 221 2.73 -3.73 24.45
C GLY A 221 3.58 -2.50 24.10
N PHE A 222 3.03 -1.49 23.42
CA PHE A 222 3.69 -0.21 23.18
C PHE A 222 2.93 0.96 23.82
N ASP A 223 3.34 1.37 25.03
CA ASP A 223 2.64 2.35 25.88
C ASP A 223 2.48 3.78 25.28
N GLN A 224 3.09 4.06 24.13
CA GLN A 224 3.01 5.39 23.52
C GLN A 224 1.76 5.50 22.65
N GLN A 225 0.82 6.36 23.07
CA GLN A 225 -0.39 6.65 22.30
C GLN A 225 -0.06 7.42 21.00
N TYR A 226 -0.71 7.02 19.91
CA TYR A 226 -0.62 7.65 18.59
C TYR A 226 -1.44 8.93 18.52
N GLN A 227 -2.69 8.89 19.02
CA GLN A 227 -3.61 10.02 18.99
C GLN A 227 -4.56 10.04 20.19
N ASN A 228 -4.98 11.24 20.60
CA ASN A 228 -6.01 11.46 21.62
C ASN A 228 -7.43 11.38 21.03
N GLY A 229 -7.83 10.24 20.44
CA GLY A 229 -9.19 10.09 19.91
C GLY A 229 -9.47 8.76 19.21
N ASN A 230 -10.75 8.41 19.17
CA ASN A 230 -11.29 7.16 18.60
C ASN A 230 -12.15 7.38 17.35
N THR A 231 -11.94 8.49 16.65
CA THR A 231 -12.62 8.74 15.35
C THR A 231 -11.76 8.11 14.25
N PRO A 232 -12.27 7.11 13.51
CA PRO A 232 -11.55 6.53 12.38
C PRO A 232 -11.48 7.51 11.21
N VAL A 233 -10.47 7.32 10.35
CA VAL A 233 -10.38 8.04 9.08
C VAL A 233 -11.58 7.66 8.20
N PRO A 234 -12.33 8.65 7.66
CA PRO A 234 -13.49 8.38 6.81
C PRO A 234 -13.18 7.47 5.61
N GLY A 235 -14.23 6.84 5.07
CA GLY A 235 -14.09 5.97 3.90
C GLY A 235 -13.64 4.55 4.24
N GLN A 236 -12.98 3.91 3.28
CA GLN A 236 -12.45 2.55 3.32
C GLN A 236 -11.29 2.43 2.31
N GLY A 237 -10.55 1.32 2.36
CA GLY A 237 -9.58 0.97 1.34
C GLY A 237 -10.18 0.83 -0.07
N ALA A 238 -9.41 1.20 -1.09
CA ALA A 238 -9.78 1.06 -2.51
C ALA A 238 -9.85 -0.41 -2.98
N LEU A 239 -9.28 -1.34 -2.21
CA LEU A 239 -9.24 -2.78 -2.47
C LEU A 239 -9.98 -3.55 -1.36
N PRO A 240 -11.30 -3.39 -1.19
CA PRO A 240 -12.05 -4.10 -0.14
C PRO A 240 -11.99 -5.63 -0.27
N GLY A 241 -11.65 -6.17 -1.44
CA GLY A 241 -11.37 -7.60 -1.64
C GLY A 241 -10.16 -8.12 -0.85
N THR A 242 -9.24 -7.25 -0.43
CA THR A 242 -8.08 -7.59 0.42
C THR A 242 -8.34 -7.29 1.91
N SER A 243 -9.55 -6.85 2.28
CA SER A 243 -9.92 -6.61 3.68
C SER A 243 -10.04 -7.89 4.52
N GLY A 244 -9.99 -7.74 5.84
CA GLY A 244 -9.98 -8.83 6.82
C GLY A 244 -9.09 -8.52 8.02
N ASP A 245 -9.10 -9.39 9.02
CA ASP A 245 -8.20 -9.31 10.17
C ASP A 245 -6.82 -9.93 9.86
N PHE A 246 -5.92 -9.94 10.84
CA PHE A 246 -4.54 -10.40 10.69
C PHE A 246 -4.22 -11.66 11.52
N GLY A 247 -5.23 -12.43 11.93
CA GLY A 247 -5.08 -13.70 12.65
C GLY A 247 -4.19 -13.59 13.90
N ALA A 248 -3.15 -14.40 13.96
CA ALA A 248 -2.17 -14.41 15.05
C ALA A 248 -1.34 -13.12 15.19
N LEU A 249 -1.36 -12.23 14.19
CA LEU A 249 -0.70 -10.92 14.19
C LEU A 249 -1.62 -9.75 14.62
N ASN A 250 -2.91 -10.01 14.90
CA ASN A 250 -3.80 -9.02 15.50
C ASN A 250 -3.15 -8.41 16.78
N GLY A 251 -3.25 -7.09 16.93
CA GLY A 251 -2.57 -6.32 17.98
C GLY A 251 -1.10 -5.98 17.68
N LYS A 252 -0.49 -6.58 16.65
CA LYS A 252 0.85 -6.26 16.13
C LYS A 252 0.82 -5.49 14.81
N ILE A 253 -0.27 -4.79 14.52
CA ILE A 253 -0.49 -4.07 13.26
C ILE A 253 -0.62 -2.57 13.54
N ALA A 254 0.04 -1.76 12.73
CA ALA A 254 -0.16 -0.32 12.63
C ALA A 254 -0.51 0.04 11.17
N SER A 255 -1.80 0.14 10.88
CA SER A 255 -2.38 0.45 9.57
C SER A 255 -2.78 1.93 9.53
N PHE A 256 -1.90 2.76 8.99
CA PHE A 256 -2.10 4.20 8.90
C PHE A 256 -2.76 4.60 7.58
N CYS A 257 -3.66 5.56 7.68
CA CYS A 257 -4.30 6.23 6.55
C CYS A 257 -4.35 7.73 6.82
N SER A 258 -4.03 8.55 5.81
CA SER A 258 -4.24 9.99 5.86
C SER A 258 -5.65 10.33 5.35
N ASP A 259 -6.34 11.28 5.98
CA ASP A 259 -7.65 11.72 5.49
C ASP A 259 -7.50 12.35 4.10
N GLY A 260 -8.36 11.95 3.17
CA GLY A 260 -8.28 12.34 1.76
C GLY A 260 -7.37 11.47 0.85
N ASP A 261 -6.53 10.57 1.39
CA ASP A 261 -5.78 9.62 0.56
C ASP A 261 -6.74 8.54 0.01
N LEU A 262 -7.30 8.75 -1.19
CA LEU A 262 -8.26 7.81 -1.80
C LEU A 262 -7.76 6.36 -1.98
N THR A 263 -6.47 6.07 -1.76
CA THR A 263 -5.96 4.68 -1.69
C THR A 263 -6.58 3.95 -0.50
N CYS A 264 -6.66 4.62 0.66
CA CYS A 264 -7.12 4.07 1.93
C CYS A 264 -8.38 4.76 2.49
N ALA A 265 -8.72 5.98 2.04
CA ALA A 265 -9.87 6.79 2.45
C ALA A 265 -10.90 6.94 1.31
N ALA A 266 -11.06 5.91 0.48
CA ALA A 266 -12.05 5.90 -0.61
C ALA A 266 -13.48 6.03 -0.04
N PRO A 267 -14.34 6.93 -0.59
CA PRO A 267 -15.73 7.03 -0.17
C PRO A 267 -16.54 5.76 -0.43
N GLN A 268 -17.10 5.18 0.63
CA GLN A 268 -17.84 3.90 0.63
C GLN A 268 -19.00 3.86 -0.37
N ASN A 269 -19.71 4.99 -0.53
CA ASN A 269 -20.96 5.07 -1.29
C ASN A 269 -20.78 5.34 -2.79
N ILE A 270 -19.59 5.09 -3.35
CA ILE A 270 -19.29 5.33 -4.77
C ILE A 270 -18.87 4.03 -5.46
N SER A 271 -19.85 3.18 -5.76
CA SER A 271 -19.70 2.00 -6.62
C SER A 271 -18.98 2.30 -7.94
N LEU A 272 -19.14 3.51 -8.49
CA LEU A 272 -18.40 3.92 -9.69
C LEU A 272 -16.89 4.04 -9.46
N LEU A 273 -16.44 4.49 -8.27
CA LEU A 273 -15.02 4.57 -7.93
C LEU A 273 -14.43 3.16 -7.80
N GLN A 274 -15.14 2.24 -7.13
CA GLN A 274 -14.69 0.84 -7.02
C GLN A 274 -14.59 0.14 -8.38
N LEU A 275 -15.57 0.34 -9.27
CA LEU A 275 -15.51 -0.16 -10.65
C LEU A 275 -14.28 0.39 -11.40
N VAL A 276 -13.89 1.62 -11.13
CA VAL A 276 -12.78 2.31 -11.79
C VAL A 276 -11.43 1.86 -11.25
N VAL A 277 -11.32 1.58 -9.94
CA VAL A 277 -10.16 0.90 -9.35
C VAL A 277 -10.01 -0.50 -9.95
N ASN A 278 -11.10 -1.27 -10.02
CA ASN A 278 -11.13 -2.61 -10.62
C ASN A 278 -10.71 -2.62 -12.10
N VAL A 279 -11.16 -1.64 -12.89
CA VAL A 279 -10.69 -1.42 -14.28
C VAL A 279 -9.22 -1.00 -14.30
N GLY A 280 -8.81 -0.06 -13.45
CA GLY A 280 -7.44 0.47 -13.38
C GLY A 280 -6.39 -0.62 -13.12
N ARG A 281 -6.69 -1.57 -12.21
CA ARG A 281 -5.84 -2.75 -11.91
C ARG A 281 -5.59 -3.66 -13.12
N GLN A 282 -6.42 -3.58 -14.17
CA GLN A 282 -6.32 -4.37 -15.40
C GLN A 282 -5.72 -3.58 -16.59
N LEU A 283 -5.39 -2.31 -16.39
CA LEU A 283 -4.81 -1.45 -17.43
C LEU A 283 -3.32 -1.26 -17.20
N ASP A 284 -2.59 -1.03 -18.29
CA ASP A 284 -1.23 -0.49 -18.22
C ASP A 284 -1.30 1.02 -17.90
N VAL A 285 -1.49 1.34 -16.62
CA VAL A 285 -1.62 2.72 -16.13
C VAL A 285 -0.31 3.47 -16.31
N ASP A 286 0.82 2.80 -16.13
CA ASP A 286 2.17 3.31 -16.39
C ASP A 286 2.36 3.79 -17.85
N ARG A 287 1.77 3.09 -18.83
CA ARG A 287 1.77 3.51 -20.23
C ARG A 287 0.71 4.56 -20.52
N LEU A 288 -0.48 4.49 -19.90
CA LEU A 288 -1.51 5.53 -20.02
C LEU A 288 -1.02 6.89 -19.50
N GLU A 289 -0.30 6.91 -18.38
CA GLU A 289 0.32 8.12 -17.82
C GLU A 289 1.39 8.70 -18.75
N ARG A 290 2.24 7.84 -19.32
CA ARG A 290 3.38 8.22 -20.15
C ARG A 290 3.03 8.62 -21.58
N GLU A 291 2.05 7.94 -22.18
CA GLU A 291 1.70 8.07 -23.61
C GLU A 291 0.32 8.72 -23.84
N GLY A 292 -0.51 8.81 -22.79
CA GLY A 292 -1.90 9.25 -22.88
C GLY A 292 -2.81 8.24 -23.59
N LEU A 293 -4.02 8.68 -23.94
CA LEU A 293 -5.01 7.88 -24.66
C LEU A 293 -4.74 7.91 -26.19
N THR A 294 -3.78 7.10 -26.62
CA THR A 294 -3.44 6.86 -28.03
C THR A 294 -4.38 5.80 -28.65
N PRO A 295 -4.35 5.56 -29.98
CA PRO A 295 -5.07 4.43 -30.57
C PRO A 295 -4.63 3.05 -30.05
N ALA A 296 -3.43 2.93 -29.47
CA ALA A 296 -2.94 1.69 -28.88
C ALA A 296 -3.47 1.52 -27.44
N THR A 297 -3.20 2.48 -26.55
CA THR A 297 -3.71 2.44 -25.16
C THR A 297 -5.24 2.49 -25.09
N GLY A 298 -5.89 3.25 -25.97
CA GLY A 298 -7.35 3.22 -26.13
C GLY A 298 -7.88 1.87 -26.65
N GLY A 299 -7.05 1.11 -27.38
CA GLY A 299 -7.35 -0.26 -27.78
C GLY A 299 -7.33 -1.22 -26.59
N ASP A 300 -6.35 -1.10 -25.70
CA ASP A 300 -6.27 -1.92 -24.47
C ASP A 300 -7.43 -1.60 -23.52
N VAL A 301 -7.73 -0.31 -23.32
CA VAL A 301 -8.89 0.16 -22.54
C VAL A 301 -10.19 -0.43 -23.10
N ALA A 302 -10.37 -0.41 -24.42
CA ALA A 302 -11.54 -1.01 -25.05
C ALA A 302 -11.57 -2.55 -24.92
N ALA A 303 -10.41 -3.22 -24.88
CA ALA A 303 -10.31 -4.66 -24.67
C ALA A 303 -10.74 -5.08 -23.26
N VAL A 304 -10.21 -4.41 -22.22
CA VAL A 304 -10.56 -4.65 -20.81
C VAL A 304 -12.06 -4.39 -20.58
N LEU A 305 -12.57 -3.24 -21.02
CA LEU A 305 -13.99 -2.90 -20.86
C LEU A 305 -14.90 -3.87 -21.66
N GLY A 306 -14.42 -4.38 -22.80
CA GLY A 306 -15.10 -5.43 -23.57
C GLY A 306 -15.11 -6.79 -22.86
N GLN A 307 -14.01 -7.18 -22.20
CA GLN A 307 -13.94 -8.40 -21.39
C GLN A 307 -14.89 -8.33 -20.20
N ILE A 308 -14.90 -7.23 -19.45
CA ILE A 308 -15.80 -7.01 -18.31
C ILE A 308 -17.27 -7.06 -18.77
N ALA A 309 -17.61 -6.40 -19.88
CA ALA A 309 -18.97 -6.46 -20.43
C ALA A 309 -19.38 -7.89 -20.81
N MET A 310 -18.48 -8.67 -21.44
CA MET A 310 -18.74 -10.07 -21.77
C MET A 310 -18.88 -10.95 -20.52
N ALA A 311 -18.08 -10.72 -19.48
CA ALA A 311 -18.18 -11.41 -18.21
C ALA A 311 -19.52 -11.11 -17.50
N ALA A 312 -19.96 -9.85 -17.48
CA ALA A 312 -21.25 -9.45 -16.94
C ALA A 312 -22.43 -10.15 -17.64
N PHE A 313 -22.42 -10.23 -18.98
CA PHE A 313 -23.46 -10.95 -19.71
C PHE A 313 -23.42 -12.48 -19.46
N ALA A 314 -22.22 -13.06 -19.30
CA ALA A 314 -22.08 -14.49 -18.98
C ALA A 314 -22.57 -14.81 -17.56
N ASP A 315 -22.27 -13.96 -16.59
CA ASP A 315 -22.69 -14.08 -15.19
C ASP A 315 -24.23 -13.98 -15.06
N ILE A 316 -24.84 -12.94 -15.65
CA ILE A 316 -26.31 -12.80 -15.70
C ILE A 316 -26.96 -13.99 -16.41
N ALA A 317 -26.38 -14.49 -17.50
CA ALA A 317 -26.91 -15.65 -18.23
C ALA A 317 -26.79 -16.97 -17.45
N ALA A 318 -25.85 -17.08 -16.51
CA ALA A 318 -25.71 -18.22 -15.61
C ALA A 318 -26.75 -18.19 -14.47
N GLN A 319 -27.34 -17.03 -14.17
CA GLN A 319 -28.32 -16.83 -13.10
C GLN A 319 -29.77 -16.89 -13.61
N PRO A 320 -30.51 -18.02 -13.43
CA PRO A 320 -31.79 -18.24 -14.09
C PRO A 320 -32.93 -17.28 -13.69
N ASN A 321 -32.79 -16.57 -12.56
CA ASN A 321 -33.79 -15.66 -12.01
C ASN A 321 -33.27 -14.23 -11.78
N TRP A 322 -32.11 -13.83 -12.36
CA TRP A 322 -31.51 -12.52 -12.12
C TRP A 322 -32.47 -11.34 -12.36
N MET A 323 -33.26 -11.41 -13.45
CA MET A 323 -34.32 -10.44 -13.78
C MET A 323 -35.46 -10.30 -12.73
N ALA A 324 -35.48 -11.17 -11.73
CA ALA A 324 -36.43 -11.18 -10.61
C ALA A 324 -35.72 -11.15 -9.23
N SER A 325 -34.40 -10.90 -9.21
CA SER A 325 -33.63 -10.64 -8.01
C SER A 325 -33.51 -9.13 -7.77
N ASP A 326 -33.09 -8.75 -6.57
CA ASP A 326 -32.80 -7.35 -6.22
C ASP A 326 -31.40 -6.89 -6.68
N GLU A 327 -30.62 -7.77 -7.32
CA GLU A 327 -29.26 -7.46 -7.80
C GLU A 327 -29.26 -6.51 -9.00
N THR A 328 -28.51 -5.42 -8.90
CA THR A 328 -28.38 -4.41 -9.94
C THR A 328 -27.30 -4.77 -10.96
N PHE A 329 -27.41 -4.21 -12.18
CA PHE A 329 -26.36 -4.35 -13.19
C PHE A 329 -25.01 -3.74 -12.75
N LEU A 330 -25.02 -2.77 -11.83
CA LEU A 330 -23.81 -2.17 -11.29
C LEU A 330 -23.11 -3.11 -10.29
N GLU A 331 -23.86 -3.87 -9.49
CA GLU A 331 -23.29 -4.92 -8.62
C GLU A 331 -22.72 -6.07 -9.44
N VAL A 332 -23.36 -6.46 -10.55
CA VAL A 332 -22.77 -7.41 -11.52
C VAL A 332 -21.47 -6.84 -12.09
N LEU A 333 -21.46 -5.60 -12.58
CA LEU A 333 -20.24 -4.98 -13.11
C LEU A 333 -19.13 -4.88 -12.06
N LEU A 334 -19.46 -4.56 -10.80
CA LEU A 334 -18.51 -4.58 -9.70
C LEU A 334 -17.91 -5.97 -9.48
N ARG A 335 -18.75 -7.00 -9.37
CA ARG A 335 -18.31 -8.40 -9.22
C ARG A 335 -17.42 -8.84 -10.37
N VAL A 336 -17.85 -8.65 -11.61
CA VAL A 336 -17.13 -9.18 -12.80
C VAL A 336 -15.97 -8.32 -13.28
N SER A 337 -15.80 -7.13 -12.70
CA SER A 337 -14.62 -6.28 -12.95
C SER A 337 -13.49 -6.54 -11.97
N ASP A 338 -13.73 -7.24 -10.85
CA ASP A 338 -12.66 -7.61 -9.93
C ASP A 338 -11.64 -8.53 -10.66
N PRO A 339 -10.34 -8.19 -10.70
CA PRO A 339 -9.31 -9.05 -11.27
C PRO A 339 -9.29 -10.48 -10.72
N GLU A 340 -9.78 -10.70 -9.49
CA GLU A 340 -9.85 -12.03 -8.89
C GLU A 340 -11.12 -12.82 -9.26
N TYR A 341 -12.08 -12.23 -9.98
CA TYR A 341 -13.37 -12.84 -10.30
C TYR A 341 -13.24 -14.16 -11.08
N LYS A 342 -13.88 -15.22 -10.55
CA LYS A 342 -13.99 -16.53 -11.19
C LYS A 342 -15.45 -16.84 -11.54
N PRO A 343 -15.76 -17.17 -12.81
CA PRO A 343 -17.12 -17.52 -13.21
C PRO A 343 -17.71 -18.69 -12.41
N GLY A 344 -18.88 -18.47 -11.81
CA GLY A 344 -19.63 -19.50 -11.08
C GLY A 344 -19.31 -19.62 -9.59
N GLU A 345 -18.43 -18.78 -9.03
CA GLU A 345 -18.35 -18.60 -7.57
C GLU A 345 -19.57 -17.84 -7.06
N THR A 346 -20.14 -18.29 -5.94
CA THR A 346 -21.24 -17.59 -5.26
C THR A 346 -20.74 -16.20 -4.83
N PRO A 347 -21.49 -15.12 -5.04
CA PRO A 347 -21.05 -13.79 -4.60
C PRO A 347 -20.69 -13.77 -3.11
N ARG A 348 -19.50 -13.24 -2.78
CA ARG A 348 -19.25 -12.63 -1.47
C ARG A 348 -20.28 -11.51 -1.29
N GLU A 349 -20.80 -11.34 -0.06
CA GLU A 349 -21.80 -10.31 0.22
C GLU A 349 -21.24 -8.94 -0.21
N PRO A 350 -21.87 -8.24 -1.17
CA PRO A 350 -21.36 -6.96 -1.62
C PRO A 350 -21.45 -5.95 -0.46
N ALA A 351 -20.47 -5.06 -0.36
CA ALA A 351 -20.62 -3.86 0.46
C ALA A 351 -21.89 -3.13 0.01
N ARG A 352 -22.90 -3.04 0.89
CA ARG A 352 -24.22 -2.51 0.54
C ARG A 352 -24.08 -1.08 0.05
N ALA A 353 -24.28 -0.86 -1.23
CA ALA A 353 -24.62 0.46 -1.73
C ALA A 353 -26.09 0.72 -1.39
N ASP A 354 -26.36 1.76 -0.60
CA ASP A 354 -27.74 2.24 -0.41
C ASP A 354 -28.30 2.65 -1.78
N ALA A 355 -29.22 1.84 -2.31
CA ALA A 355 -29.83 2.07 -3.61
C ALA A 355 -30.61 3.40 -3.61
N ILE A 356 -30.50 4.17 -4.70
CA ILE A 356 -31.35 5.34 -4.92
C ILE A 356 -32.81 4.87 -4.93
N ALA A 357 -33.62 5.49 -4.07
CA ALA A 357 -34.96 5.02 -3.74
C ALA A 357 -35.85 4.83 -4.99
N ALA A 358 -36.56 3.69 -5.04
CA ALA A 358 -37.11 3.12 -6.28
C ALA A 358 -38.49 3.68 -6.70
N GLU A 359 -39.04 4.67 -6.00
CA GLU A 359 -40.46 5.05 -6.13
C GLU A 359 -40.84 5.79 -7.44
N GLU A 360 -39.91 6.10 -8.35
CA GLU A 360 -40.21 6.79 -9.63
C GLU A 360 -40.04 5.95 -10.93
N MET A 361 -39.64 4.67 -10.87
CA MET A 361 -39.42 3.88 -12.11
C MET A 361 -40.58 2.95 -12.50
N SER A 362 -41.30 3.35 -13.56
CA SER A 362 -42.30 2.55 -14.27
C SER A 362 -41.71 1.35 -15.04
N PRO A 363 -42.51 0.31 -15.36
CA PRO A 363 -41.98 -1.03 -15.58
C PRO A 363 -41.26 -1.22 -16.93
N LEU A 364 -39.93 -1.35 -16.88
CA LEU A 364 -39.08 -1.75 -18.02
C LEU A 364 -39.09 -3.27 -18.27
N ALA A 365 -40.28 -3.88 -18.29
CA ALA A 365 -40.48 -5.32 -18.56
C ALA A 365 -40.13 -5.75 -20.00
N TYR A 366 -39.64 -4.83 -20.84
CA TYR A 366 -39.05 -5.07 -22.15
C TYR A 366 -37.90 -4.09 -22.36
N LEU A 367 -36.66 -4.56 -22.24
CA LEU A 367 -35.47 -3.80 -22.62
C LEU A 367 -35.01 -4.23 -24.03
N PRO A 368 -35.19 -3.40 -25.07
CA PRO A 368 -34.73 -3.70 -26.41
C PRO A 368 -33.21 -3.44 -26.53
N GLN A 369 -32.64 -3.72 -27.71
CA GLN A 369 -31.27 -3.40 -28.13
C GLN A 369 -30.83 -1.93 -27.91
N LYS A 370 -31.77 -1.03 -27.54
CA LYS A 370 -31.46 0.31 -27.07
C LYS A 370 -30.51 0.32 -25.87
N LEU A 371 -30.71 -0.52 -24.85
CA LEU A 371 -29.82 -0.53 -23.68
C LEU A 371 -28.40 -0.96 -24.05
N PHE A 372 -28.27 -1.91 -24.98
CA PHE A 372 -26.97 -2.32 -25.55
C PHE A 372 -26.25 -1.15 -26.22
N ASN A 373 -26.98 -0.34 -27.00
CA ASN A 373 -26.45 0.85 -27.67
C ASN A 373 -26.28 2.06 -26.74
N GLU A 374 -26.92 2.07 -25.58
CA GLU A 374 -26.90 3.17 -24.59
C GLU A 374 -25.80 2.95 -23.55
N VAL A 375 -25.53 1.69 -23.16
CA VAL A 375 -24.35 1.29 -22.35
C VAL A 375 -23.07 1.39 -23.19
N ILE A 376 -23.05 0.82 -24.40
CA ILE A 376 -21.93 1.03 -25.34
C ILE A 376 -21.85 2.51 -25.74
N GLY A 377 -22.99 3.20 -25.86
CA GLY A 377 -23.04 4.65 -26.08
C GLY A 377 -22.36 5.44 -24.96
N LEU A 378 -22.64 5.13 -23.69
CA LEU A 378 -22.03 5.74 -22.52
C LEU A 378 -20.52 5.48 -22.46
N LEU A 379 -20.06 4.28 -22.83
CA LEU A 379 -18.65 3.90 -22.95
C LEU A 379 -17.92 4.58 -24.14
N VAL A 380 -18.60 4.76 -25.27
CA VAL A 380 -17.98 5.28 -26.52
C VAL A 380 -18.09 6.80 -26.66
N THR A 381 -19.07 7.46 -26.01
CA THR A 381 -19.28 8.92 -26.11
C THR A 381 -18.69 9.73 -24.95
N ASN A 382 -18.31 9.12 -23.83
CA ASN A 382 -17.62 9.78 -22.71
C ASN A 382 -16.10 9.93 -22.95
N GLN A 383 -15.68 10.26 -24.17
CA GLN A 383 -14.26 10.47 -24.52
C GLN A 383 -13.57 11.56 -23.67
N ASN A 384 -14.35 12.46 -23.06
CA ASN A 384 -13.85 13.51 -22.16
C ASN A 384 -14.04 13.20 -20.65
N THR A 385 -14.70 12.10 -20.28
CA THR A 385 -15.00 11.75 -18.87
C THR A 385 -14.10 10.63 -18.36
N ILE A 386 -13.63 9.75 -19.26
CA ILE A 386 -12.65 8.70 -18.94
C ILE A 386 -11.37 9.26 -18.27
N PRO A 387 -10.78 10.41 -18.69
CA PRO A 387 -9.62 10.99 -18.00
C PRO A 387 -9.95 11.60 -16.62
N VAL A 388 -11.18 12.05 -16.40
CA VAL A 388 -11.63 12.64 -15.13
C VAL A 388 -11.95 11.55 -14.10
N ILE A 389 -12.16 10.32 -14.58
CA ILE A 389 -12.48 9.15 -13.78
C ILE A 389 -11.22 8.34 -13.42
N LEU A 390 -10.31 8.12 -14.37
CA LEU A 390 -9.15 7.22 -14.19
C LEU A 390 -7.93 7.82 -13.45
N SER A 391 -7.94 9.11 -13.15
CA SER A 391 -6.84 9.76 -12.44
C SER A 391 -7.37 10.92 -11.62
N ASP A 392 -7.28 10.77 -10.30
CA ASP A 392 -7.33 11.82 -9.27
C ASP A 392 -7.59 13.24 -9.81
N PRO A 393 -8.86 13.59 -10.11
CA PRO A 393 -9.19 14.77 -10.93
C PRO A 393 -8.92 16.10 -10.21
N TYR A 394 -8.47 16.05 -8.96
CA TYR A 394 -8.21 17.18 -8.08
C TYR A 394 -6.81 17.17 -7.45
N ASN A 395 -5.93 16.21 -7.82
CA ASN A 395 -4.61 16.02 -7.22
C ASN A 395 -4.63 15.75 -5.69
N LEU A 396 -5.72 15.15 -5.19
CA LEU A 396 -5.97 14.87 -3.77
C LEU A 396 -5.17 13.66 -3.25
N THR A 397 -4.88 12.68 -4.10
CA THR A 397 -4.16 11.45 -3.73
C THR A 397 -2.72 11.54 -4.23
N LEU A 398 -2.51 11.62 -5.55
CA LEU A 398 -1.20 11.51 -6.19
C LEU A 398 -0.75 12.84 -6.80
N GLY A 399 -1.01 13.94 -6.08
CA GLY A 399 -0.73 15.29 -6.55
C GLY A 399 0.75 15.55 -6.91
N PRO A 400 1.02 16.33 -7.97
CA PRO A 400 2.36 16.49 -8.51
C PRO A 400 3.31 17.18 -7.54
N ASN A 401 4.55 16.68 -7.46
CA ASN A 401 5.55 17.05 -6.44
C ASN A 401 5.11 16.70 -5.01
N HIS A 402 4.50 15.52 -4.86
CA HIS A 402 4.06 14.96 -3.58
C HIS A 402 3.00 15.82 -2.87
N SER A 403 2.12 16.49 -3.63
CA SER A 403 1.14 17.46 -3.11
C SER A 403 -0.22 16.87 -2.74
N GLY A 404 -0.36 15.55 -2.77
CA GLY A 404 -1.59 14.83 -2.44
C GLY A 404 -1.44 14.05 -1.15
N HIS A 405 -2.58 13.74 -0.52
CA HIS A 405 -2.68 13.11 0.79
C HIS A 405 -2.00 11.74 0.91
N HIS A 406 -1.69 11.08 -0.20
CA HIS A 406 -0.90 9.84 -0.20
C HIS A 406 0.54 10.03 0.31
N PHE A 407 1.01 11.27 0.40
CA PHE A 407 2.35 11.63 0.90
C PHE A 407 2.31 12.28 2.29
N ASP A 408 1.14 12.45 2.90
CA ASP A 408 1.00 13.20 4.17
C ASP A 408 1.57 12.43 5.37
N TYR A 409 1.84 11.12 5.29
CA TYR A 409 2.29 10.28 6.42
C TYR A 409 3.57 10.76 7.13
N TRP A 410 4.36 11.63 6.51
CA TRP A 410 5.58 12.23 7.05
C TRP A 410 5.41 13.68 7.55
N ASP A 411 4.21 14.25 7.41
CA ASP A 411 3.85 15.62 7.81
C ASP A 411 2.51 15.70 8.60
N ASP A 412 1.77 14.60 8.74
CA ASP A 412 0.41 14.50 9.30
C ASP A 412 0.30 14.58 10.85
N ALA A 413 1.27 15.21 11.51
CA ALA A 413 1.22 15.49 12.94
C ALA A 413 0.25 16.64 13.24
N ASP A 414 -0.67 16.44 14.18
CA ASP A 414 -1.48 17.52 14.76
C ASP A 414 -1.46 17.46 16.30
N PRO A 415 -0.43 18.07 16.93
CA PRO A 415 -0.36 18.18 18.39
C PRO A 415 -1.55 18.93 19.01
N SER A 416 -2.32 19.70 18.23
CA SER A 416 -3.49 20.44 18.72
C SER A 416 -4.76 19.58 18.75
N ALA A 417 -4.91 18.64 17.81
CA ALA A 417 -5.87 17.53 17.88
C ALA A 417 -5.38 16.36 18.76
N GLY A 418 -4.14 16.42 19.24
CA GLY A 418 -3.56 15.43 20.14
C GLY A 418 -2.94 14.21 19.45
N LYS A 419 -2.51 14.36 18.20
CA LYS A 419 -1.62 13.44 17.47
C LYS A 419 -0.22 14.09 17.41
N PRO A 420 0.68 13.83 18.38
CA PRO A 420 1.90 14.63 18.56
C PRO A 420 3.04 14.29 17.58
N LEU A 421 2.98 13.12 16.94
CA LEU A 421 3.94 12.64 15.95
C LEU A 421 3.24 12.39 14.61
N THR A 422 4.00 12.40 13.53
CA THR A 422 3.51 11.92 12.23
C THR A 422 3.34 10.39 12.26
N SER A 423 2.60 9.84 11.30
CA SER A 423 2.44 8.39 11.13
C SER A 423 3.79 7.70 10.95
N ALA A 424 4.69 8.29 10.16
CA ALA A 424 6.05 7.81 9.96
C ALA A 424 6.92 7.90 11.22
N GLU A 425 6.88 9.01 11.97
CA GLU A 425 7.62 9.17 13.23
C GLU A 425 7.14 8.19 14.31
N TYR A 426 5.83 7.96 14.40
CA TYR A 426 5.26 6.98 15.31
C TYR A 426 5.69 5.55 14.95
N ALA A 427 5.62 5.19 13.66
CA ALA A 427 6.11 3.91 13.16
C ALA A 427 7.60 3.70 13.47
N ALA A 428 8.43 4.72 13.22
CA ALA A 428 9.86 4.70 13.56
C ALA A 428 10.09 4.45 15.06
N ALA A 429 9.39 5.18 15.94
CA ALA A 429 9.49 5.01 17.39
C ALA A 429 9.07 3.60 17.85
N TRP A 430 8.03 3.04 17.25
CA TRP A 430 7.57 1.68 17.56
C TRP A 430 8.54 0.60 17.06
N LEU A 431 9.06 0.71 15.84
CA LEU A 431 10.08 -0.21 15.33
C LEU A 431 11.36 -0.16 16.19
N THR A 432 11.77 1.02 16.63
CA THR A 432 12.89 1.19 17.57
C THR A 432 12.61 0.52 18.92
N HIS A 433 11.38 0.59 19.42
CA HIS A 433 10.97 -0.13 20.63
C HIS A 433 11.05 -1.65 20.44
N LEU A 434 10.55 -2.19 19.32
CA LEU A 434 10.61 -3.62 19.01
C LEU A 434 12.05 -4.13 18.84
N ALA A 435 12.93 -3.36 18.19
CA ALA A 435 14.34 -3.70 18.04
C ALA A 435 15.05 -3.80 19.41
N LYS A 436 14.78 -2.85 20.32
CA LYS A 436 15.29 -2.89 21.70
C LYS A 436 14.78 -4.09 22.49
N GLN A 437 13.52 -4.51 22.28
CA GLN A 437 12.99 -5.75 22.88
C GLN A 437 13.69 -7.00 22.31
N ALA A 438 13.99 -7.02 21.01
CA ALA A 438 14.69 -8.12 20.35
C ALA A 438 16.13 -8.27 20.89
N GLN A 439 16.91 -7.18 20.89
CA GLN A 439 18.26 -7.13 21.46
C GLN A 439 18.29 -7.57 22.93
N ALA A 440 17.29 -7.16 23.72
CA ALA A 440 17.17 -7.54 25.12
C ALA A 440 16.70 -9.00 25.35
N GLY A 441 16.41 -9.75 24.27
CA GLY A 441 15.96 -11.14 24.34
C GLY A 441 14.58 -11.29 25.00
N VAL A 442 13.73 -10.26 25.00
CA VAL A 442 12.40 -10.28 25.63
C VAL A 442 11.57 -11.42 24.99
N PRO A 443 11.02 -12.38 25.76
CA PRO A 443 10.27 -13.50 25.19
C PRO A 443 9.12 -13.04 24.28
N LEU A 444 8.94 -13.72 23.16
CA LEU A 444 7.79 -13.49 22.26
C LEU A 444 6.50 -13.80 23.01
N ASN A 445 5.53 -12.88 22.95
CA ASN A 445 4.29 -13.00 23.71
C ASN A 445 3.32 -13.95 22.96
N THR A 446 3.11 -15.15 23.51
CA THR A 446 2.39 -16.28 22.87
C THR A 446 0.90 -16.32 23.18
N THR A 447 0.29 -15.19 23.55
CA THR A 447 -1.09 -15.11 24.04
C THR A 447 -2.18 -15.30 22.97
N THR A 448 -1.84 -15.24 21.68
CA THR A 448 -2.74 -15.60 20.56
C THR A 448 -2.86 -17.12 20.40
N LYS A 449 -3.47 -17.76 21.39
CA LYS A 449 -4.10 -19.08 21.22
C LYS A 449 -5.62 -18.90 21.36
N PRO A 450 -6.44 -19.29 20.37
CA PRO A 450 -7.89 -19.27 20.50
C PRO A 450 -8.31 -19.98 21.78
N ALA A 451 -9.25 -19.41 22.53
CA ALA A 451 -9.71 -20.05 23.74
C ALA A 451 -10.27 -21.44 23.39
N PRO A 452 -10.04 -22.50 24.19
CA PRO A 452 -10.60 -23.82 23.90
C PRO A 452 -12.13 -23.83 23.76
N ALA A 453 -12.81 -22.82 24.29
CA ALA A 453 -14.24 -22.58 24.11
C ALA A 453 -14.62 -22.04 22.71
N GLU A 454 -13.78 -21.22 22.08
CA GLU A 454 -13.98 -20.71 20.72
C GLU A 454 -13.71 -21.80 19.69
N LEU A 455 -12.65 -22.57 19.89
CA LEU A 455 -12.35 -23.76 19.09
C LEU A 455 -13.47 -24.81 19.22
N ALA A 456 -14.01 -25.01 20.44
CA ALA A 456 -15.16 -25.90 20.66
C ALA A 456 -16.44 -25.39 20.00
N ALA A 457 -16.71 -24.07 20.04
CA ALA A 457 -17.86 -23.48 19.36
C ALA A 457 -17.78 -23.68 17.84
N ALA A 458 -16.60 -23.46 17.24
CA ALA A 458 -16.36 -23.74 15.82
C ALA A 458 -16.57 -25.22 15.47
N TYR A 459 -16.09 -26.16 16.31
CA TYR A 459 -16.33 -27.58 16.09
C TYR A 459 -17.81 -28.00 16.26
N GLU A 460 -18.54 -27.46 17.24
CA GLU A 460 -19.98 -27.73 17.38
C GLU A 460 -20.80 -27.16 16.21
N GLU A 461 -20.43 -26.00 15.67
CA GLU A 461 -21.08 -25.39 14.50
C GLU A 461 -20.81 -26.18 13.21
N VAL A 462 -19.59 -26.71 13.04
CA VAL A 462 -19.25 -27.63 11.95
C VAL A 462 -19.97 -28.98 12.10
N GLU A 463 -20.02 -29.59 13.30
CA GLU A 463 -20.78 -30.84 13.53
C GLU A 463 -22.28 -30.66 13.28
N ALA A 464 -22.87 -29.53 13.70
CA ALA A 464 -24.27 -29.20 13.43
C ALA A 464 -24.55 -29.07 11.92
N THR A 465 -23.62 -28.46 11.18
CA THR A 465 -23.71 -28.30 9.72
C THR A 465 -23.60 -29.66 9.00
N VAL A 466 -22.67 -30.53 9.41
CA VAL A 466 -22.54 -31.90 8.87
C VAL A 466 -23.76 -32.78 9.21
N ALA A 467 -24.34 -32.62 10.39
CA ALA A 467 -25.57 -33.31 10.78
C ALA A 467 -26.78 -32.86 9.95
N ALA A 468 -26.89 -31.57 9.61
CA ALA A 468 -27.97 -31.05 8.77
C ALA A 468 -27.90 -31.57 7.32
N THR A 469 -26.70 -31.77 6.77
CA THR A 469 -26.50 -32.21 5.39
C THR A 469 -26.79 -33.71 5.16
N THR A 470 -26.86 -34.53 6.22
CA THR A 470 -26.94 -36.00 6.09
C THR A 470 -28.35 -36.61 6.15
N THR A 471 -29.41 -35.82 6.38
CA THR A 471 -30.79 -36.33 6.57
C THR A 471 -31.76 -36.06 5.41
N GLY A 472 -31.29 -35.51 4.29
CA GLY A 472 -32.11 -35.11 3.13
C GLY A 472 -32.46 -36.22 2.14
N ALA A 473 -33.32 -37.18 2.50
CA ALA A 473 -33.94 -38.12 1.54
C ALA A 473 -35.48 -38.16 1.72
N PRO A 474 -36.28 -38.15 0.62
CA PRO A 474 -37.69 -37.78 0.69
C PRO A 474 -38.61 -38.92 1.16
N SER A 475 -39.54 -38.60 2.07
CA SER A 475 -40.68 -39.47 2.40
C SER A 475 -42.00 -38.71 2.24
N THR A 476 -42.88 -39.25 1.39
CA THR A 476 -44.21 -38.71 1.10
C THR A 476 -45.19 -38.89 2.25
N ALA A 477 -45.73 -37.80 2.79
CA ALA A 477 -47.03 -37.80 3.48
C ALA A 477 -47.68 -36.41 3.49
N ALA A 478 -48.99 -36.38 3.24
CA ALA A 478 -49.90 -35.26 3.48
C ALA A 478 -51.30 -35.85 3.74
N PRO A 479 -52.26 -35.10 4.33
CA PRO A 479 -52.16 -33.85 5.09
C PRO A 479 -52.81 -33.97 6.49
N SER A 480 -52.73 -32.91 7.31
CA SER A 480 -53.87 -32.55 8.17
C SER A 480 -53.87 -31.05 8.50
N THR A 481 -55.07 -30.48 8.54
CA THR A 481 -55.33 -29.04 8.68
C THR A 481 -56.02 -28.75 10.01
N THR A 482 -55.49 -27.83 10.82
CA THR A 482 -56.28 -27.13 11.84
C THR A 482 -55.74 -25.70 12.03
N ALA A 483 -56.59 -24.71 11.78
CA ALA A 483 -56.31 -23.31 12.13
C ALA A 483 -56.86 -22.98 13.52
N PRO A 484 -56.35 -21.90 14.15
CA PRO A 484 -57.17 -21.05 15.02
C PRO A 484 -57.33 -19.64 14.44
N SER A 485 -58.40 -18.98 14.87
CA SER A 485 -58.95 -17.74 14.32
C SER A 485 -58.96 -16.63 15.38
N THR A 486 -58.95 -15.36 14.91
CA THR A 486 -59.41 -14.13 15.63
C THR A 486 -58.58 -13.70 16.86
N THR A 487 -58.41 -12.41 17.20
CA THR A 487 -59.15 -11.19 16.79
C THR A 487 -58.28 -9.93 16.88
N VAL A 488 -58.58 -8.91 16.07
CA VAL A 488 -57.99 -7.55 16.13
C VAL A 488 -58.85 -6.62 16.99
N PRO A 489 -58.28 -5.64 17.71
CA PRO A 489 -58.97 -4.41 18.07
C PRO A 489 -58.35 -3.16 17.40
N THR A 490 -59.17 -2.47 16.61
CA THR A 490 -58.85 -1.20 15.94
C THR A 490 -58.88 -0.03 16.94
N THR A 491 -58.04 1.01 16.75
CA THR A 491 -58.28 2.36 17.32
C THR A 491 -57.86 3.42 16.30
N ALA A 492 -58.58 4.55 16.29
CA ALA A 492 -58.62 5.49 15.18
C ALA A 492 -57.51 6.56 15.19
N ALA A 493 -57.26 7.13 14.01
CA ALA A 493 -56.47 8.35 13.81
C ALA A 493 -57.25 9.62 14.21
N PRO A 494 -56.54 10.76 14.32
CA PRO A 494 -57.06 12.05 13.89
C PRO A 494 -56.28 12.62 12.70
N THR A 495 -57.01 13.21 11.77
CA THR A 495 -56.52 13.88 10.55
C THR A 495 -56.16 15.34 10.83
N THR A 496 -55.07 15.83 10.21
CA THR A 496 -54.92 17.27 9.93
C THR A 496 -54.43 17.50 8.51
N THR A 497 -55.30 18.10 7.70
CA THR A 497 -55.04 18.48 6.30
C THR A 497 -54.51 19.91 6.23
N VAL A 498 -53.43 20.15 5.48
CA VAL A 498 -53.12 21.47 4.91
C VAL A 498 -52.78 21.27 3.44
N ALA A 499 -53.49 21.98 2.56
CA ALA A 499 -53.28 21.97 1.11
C ALA A 499 -52.37 23.15 0.68
N PRO A 500 -51.68 23.06 -0.48
CA PRO A 500 -50.65 24.02 -0.85
C PRO A 500 -51.23 25.32 -1.43
N THR A 501 -50.53 26.44 -1.22
CA THR A 501 -50.82 27.73 -1.87
C THR A 501 -49.79 27.98 -2.96
N THR A 502 -50.26 28.20 -4.19
CA THR A 502 -49.42 28.56 -5.33
C THR A 502 -49.14 30.07 -5.37
N THR A 503 -47.92 30.46 -5.72
CA THR A 503 -47.60 31.78 -6.29
C THR A 503 -46.36 31.62 -7.16
N GLY A 504 -46.50 31.89 -8.47
CA GLY A 504 -45.39 31.78 -9.41
C GLY A 504 -44.64 33.10 -9.60
N ALA A 505 -43.37 33.00 -9.97
CA ALA A 505 -42.61 34.07 -10.60
C ALA A 505 -41.66 33.45 -11.63
N ALA A 506 -41.77 33.86 -12.90
CA ALA A 506 -40.81 33.52 -13.94
C ALA A 506 -39.64 34.52 -13.95
N PRO A 507 -38.53 34.17 -14.60
CA PRO A 507 -37.90 35.14 -15.49
C PRO A 507 -37.64 34.60 -16.89
N THR A 508 -38.24 35.31 -17.85
CA THR A 508 -37.71 35.71 -19.17
C THR A 508 -36.47 35.00 -19.73
N THR A 509 -36.67 34.38 -20.89
CA THR A 509 -35.61 34.16 -21.87
C THR A 509 -35.08 35.48 -22.42
N THR A 510 -33.77 35.57 -22.64
CA THR A 510 -33.17 36.56 -23.55
C THR A 510 -32.14 35.81 -24.39
N GLY A 511 -32.44 35.60 -25.67
CA GLY A 511 -31.47 35.04 -26.59
C GLY A 511 -30.46 36.09 -27.02
N ASN A 512 -29.23 35.67 -27.32
CA ASN A 512 -28.36 36.45 -28.20
C ASN A 512 -27.59 35.53 -29.14
N SER A 513 -27.71 35.82 -30.43
CA SER A 513 -26.98 35.16 -31.51
C SER A 513 -25.61 35.80 -31.65
N THR A 514 -24.53 34.99 -31.68
CA THR A 514 -23.36 35.31 -32.50
C THR A 514 -22.61 34.05 -32.94
N ALA A 515 -22.37 33.93 -34.23
CA ALA A 515 -21.25 33.22 -34.84
C ALA A 515 -20.88 33.97 -36.14
N PRO A 516 -19.70 33.76 -36.74
CA PRO A 516 -18.40 33.42 -36.15
C PRO A 516 -17.33 34.49 -36.47
N THR A 517 -16.15 34.43 -35.84
CA THR A 517 -14.95 35.11 -36.38
C THR A 517 -13.77 34.16 -36.41
N THR A 518 -13.37 33.81 -37.63
CA THR A 518 -12.08 33.20 -37.97
C THR A 518 -10.91 34.10 -37.56
N ASN A 519 -9.80 33.50 -37.11
CA ASN A 519 -8.48 33.73 -37.71
C ASN A 519 -7.47 32.68 -37.20
N ALA A 520 -6.62 32.21 -38.12
CA ALA A 520 -5.51 31.29 -37.87
C ALA A 520 -4.17 32.11 -37.83
N PRO A 521 -2.97 31.49 -37.80
CA PRO A 521 -2.04 31.74 -36.70
C PRO A 521 -0.83 32.60 -37.08
N ALA A 522 -0.10 33.10 -36.07
CA ALA A 522 1.16 33.81 -36.23
C ALA A 522 2.29 33.21 -35.38
N THR A 523 3.41 32.99 -36.04
CA THR A 523 4.65 32.34 -35.61
C THR A 523 5.45 33.07 -34.51
N THR A 524 6.02 32.25 -33.62
CA THR A 524 7.42 32.23 -33.14
C THR A 524 8.28 33.51 -33.24
N ALA A 525 8.85 33.94 -32.10
CA ALA A 525 10.12 34.68 -32.02
C ALA A 525 10.82 34.44 -30.67
N ASP A 526 12.12 34.14 -30.70
CA ASP A 526 13.01 34.03 -29.52
C ASP A 526 13.22 35.38 -28.81
N PRO A 527 13.69 35.36 -27.55
CA PRO A 527 14.61 36.38 -27.06
C PRO A 527 15.98 35.81 -26.65
N LYS A 528 17.01 36.51 -27.11
CA LYS A 528 18.44 36.22 -26.92
C LYS A 528 18.99 36.82 -25.61
N THR A 529 20.01 36.16 -25.08
CA THR A 529 20.83 36.48 -23.89
C THR A 529 21.27 37.95 -23.74
N ALA A 530 21.19 38.46 -22.50
CA ALA A 530 22.07 39.51 -21.96
C ALA A 530 22.18 39.40 -20.43
N ALA A 531 23.36 39.69 -19.88
CA ALA A 531 23.69 39.70 -18.44
C ALA A 531 24.67 40.87 -18.16
N PRO A 532 25.20 41.05 -16.94
CA PRO A 532 24.51 41.33 -15.67
C PRO A 532 24.93 42.71 -15.10
N THR A 533 24.31 43.18 -14.01
CA THR A 533 24.86 44.32 -13.24
C THR A 533 24.63 44.19 -11.73
N THR A 534 25.64 44.57 -10.94
CA THR A 534 25.71 44.51 -9.48
C THR A 534 25.07 45.72 -8.77
N THR A 535 24.76 45.61 -7.47
CA THR A 535 25.44 46.36 -6.36
C THR A 535 24.61 46.48 -5.06
N ALA A 536 25.28 46.15 -3.94
CA ALA A 536 25.08 46.60 -2.54
C ALA A 536 23.84 46.22 -1.69
N ALA A 537 24.14 45.80 -0.45
CA ALA A 537 23.27 45.74 0.72
C ALA A 537 23.41 47.00 1.59
N PRO A 538 22.63 47.12 2.68
CA PRO A 538 23.17 47.63 3.94
C PRO A 538 22.90 46.73 5.16
N VAL A 539 23.64 47.05 6.24
CA VAL A 539 23.83 46.32 7.51
C VAL A 539 23.19 47.13 8.68
N PRO A 540 22.86 46.55 9.85
CA PRO A 540 21.84 47.10 10.76
C PRO A 540 22.37 48.08 11.81
N THR A 541 21.46 48.62 12.63
CA THR A 541 21.77 49.52 13.77
C THR A 541 21.08 49.12 15.07
N THR A 542 21.82 49.20 16.17
CA THR A 542 21.39 49.07 17.57
C THR A 542 21.33 50.43 18.26
N ASP A 543 20.43 50.65 19.22
CA ASP A 543 20.74 51.01 20.62
C ASP A 543 19.50 51.33 21.49
N ALA A 544 19.70 51.43 22.81
CA ALA A 544 18.68 51.28 23.85
C ALA A 544 18.40 52.56 24.70
N ALA A 545 17.31 52.56 25.50
CA ALA A 545 17.30 52.71 26.98
C ALA A 545 16.06 53.40 27.62
N ALA A 546 15.63 52.85 28.78
CA ALA A 546 14.81 53.44 29.88
C ALA A 546 13.33 53.84 29.59
N THR A 547 12.35 53.75 30.50
CA THR A 547 12.41 53.73 32.00
C THR A 547 11.21 52.94 32.63
N GLN A 548 11.38 52.46 33.87
CA GLN A 548 10.36 51.83 34.75
C GLN A 548 9.48 52.89 35.50
N PRO A 549 8.44 52.56 36.32
CA PRO A 549 8.28 51.47 37.32
C PRO A 549 6.96 50.65 37.14
N SER A 550 6.42 49.80 38.04
CA SER A 550 6.66 49.47 39.47
C SER A 550 6.23 48.01 39.82
N VAL A 551 6.32 47.60 41.10
CA VAL A 551 5.93 46.26 41.62
C VAL A 551 5.14 46.40 42.95
N PRO A 552 4.32 45.41 43.36
CA PRO A 552 4.57 44.77 44.68
C PRO A 552 4.45 43.23 44.68
N VAL A 553 5.07 42.57 45.68
CA VAL A 553 5.38 41.12 45.70
C VAL A 553 4.98 40.43 47.02
N ALA A 554 4.37 39.24 46.89
CA ALA A 554 4.29 38.10 47.82
C ALA A 554 3.68 38.33 49.25
N PRO A 555 3.45 37.27 50.08
CA PRO A 555 4.49 36.32 50.54
C PRO A 555 4.19 34.82 50.27
N THR A 556 5.28 34.04 50.22
CA THR A 556 5.32 32.57 50.27
C THR A 556 5.31 32.05 51.71
N THR A 557 4.86 30.81 51.95
CA THR A 557 5.01 30.11 53.24
C THR A 557 5.42 28.65 53.01
N THR A 558 6.36 28.13 53.82
CA THR A 558 6.97 26.81 53.61
C THR A 558 7.16 26.05 54.94
N THR A 559 7.08 24.71 54.89
CA THR A 559 7.56 23.74 55.93
C THR A 559 6.67 23.64 57.22
N PRO A 560 6.60 22.50 57.95
CA PRO A 560 7.39 21.25 57.84
C PRO A 560 6.61 19.92 57.76
N ALA A 561 7.34 18.82 57.52
CA ALA A 561 6.87 17.45 57.66
C ALA A 561 6.95 16.95 59.13
N PRO A 562 6.15 15.94 59.52
CA PRO A 562 6.33 15.18 60.75
C PRO A 562 6.90 13.76 60.52
N SER A 563 7.62 13.26 61.50
CA SER A 563 8.22 11.92 61.55
C SER A 563 7.28 10.84 62.08
N GLY A 564 7.26 9.68 61.41
CA GLY A 564 7.23 8.33 61.99
C GLY A 564 6.09 7.90 62.91
N ARG A 565 5.34 6.88 62.46
CA ARG A 565 5.25 5.59 63.16
C ARG A 565 4.89 4.46 62.21
#